data_AF-C8S5H7-F1
#
_entry.id   AF-C8S5H7-F1
#
_cell.length_a   1.000
_cell.length_b   1.000
_cell.length_c   1.000
_cell.angle_alpha   90.00
_cell.angle_beta   90.00
_cell.angle_gamma   90.00
#
_symmetry.space_group_name_H-M   'P 1'
#
loop_
_entity.id
_entity.type
_entity.pdbx_description
1 polymer ?
#
loop_
_entity_poly.entity_id
_entity_poly.type
_entity_poly.pdbx_seq_one_letter_code
_entity_poly.pdbx_strand_id
1 'polypeptide(L)' 'MPSRPIERGRPGPGLLAHVLVSKYADHLPLYRQSQIFDREGLDLDRSTLADWVGKTAALLEP' A
#
# COMPACT_ATOMS: atom_id res chain seq x y z
N MET A 1 4.44 -19.19 -7.20
CA MET A 1 4.35 -17.71 -7.06
C MET A 1 5.01 -17.33 -5.75
N PRO A 2 5.74 -16.19 -5.67
CA PRO A 2 6.26 -15.71 -4.40
C PRO A 2 5.11 -15.53 -3.40
N SER A 3 5.38 -15.79 -2.12
CA SER A 3 4.41 -15.62 -1.04
C SER A 3 3.91 -14.17 -1.02
N ARG A 4 2.60 -13.99 -0.86
CA ARG A 4 2.01 -12.66 -0.69
C ARG A 4 2.17 -12.25 0.77
N PRO A 5 2.72 -11.06 1.08
CA PRO A 5 2.92 -10.65 2.46
C PRO A 5 1.60 -10.56 3.24
N ILE A 6 0.54 -10.08 2.59
CA ILE A 6 -0.80 -10.07 3.16
C ILE A 6 -1.55 -11.30 2.66
N GLU A 7 -1.89 -12.21 3.57
CA GLU A 7 -2.66 -13.42 3.25
C GLU A 7 -4.03 -13.04 2.66
N ARG A 8 -4.37 -13.59 1.49
CA ARG A 8 -5.55 -13.21 0.67
C ARG A 8 -5.62 -11.73 0.26
N GLY A 9 -4.56 -10.95 0.50
CA GLY A 9 -4.42 -9.59 -0.01
C GLY A 9 -4.20 -9.59 -1.53
N ARG A 10 -4.78 -8.59 -2.20
CA ARG A 10 -4.48 -8.29 -3.62
C ARG A 10 -3.05 -7.76 -3.88
N PRO A 11 -2.39 -6.98 -2.99
CA PRO A 11 -1.13 -6.33 -3.36
C PRO A 11 0.07 -7.28 -3.25
N GLY A 12 0.97 -7.19 -4.24
CA GLY A 12 2.30 -7.81 -4.16
C GLY A 12 3.25 -7.00 -3.27
N PRO A 13 4.40 -7.58 -2.87
CA PRO A 13 5.36 -6.92 -1.98
C PRO A 13 5.89 -5.60 -2.54
N GLY A 14 6.09 -5.49 -3.86
CA GLY A 14 6.56 -4.24 -4.48
C GLY A 14 5.56 -3.09 -4.34
N LEU A 15 4.25 -3.37 -4.48
CA LEU A 15 3.21 -2.35 -4.28
C LEU A 15 3.13 -1.92 -2.81
N LEU A 16 3.23 -2.86 -1.87
CA LEU A 16 3.25 -2.55 -0.43
C LEU A 16 4.46 -1.68 -0.07
N ALA A 17 5.64 -2.04 -0.57
CA ALA A 17 6.85 -1.24 -0.37
C ALA A 17 6.69 0.17 -0.95
N HIS A 18 6.17 0.30 -2.18
CA HIS A 18 5.95 1.59 -2.80
C HIS A 18 4.99 2.49 -2.01
N VAL A 19 3.86 1.94 -1.52
CA VAL A 19 2.89 2.67 -0.70
C VAL A 19 3.51 3.16 0.60
N LEU A 20 4.28 2.30 1.29
CA LEU A 20 4.96 2.64 2.54
C LEU A 20 6.05 3.70 2.35
N VAL A 21 6.94 3.51 1.37
CA VAL A 21 8.02 4.47 1.07
C VAL A 21 7.43 5.82 0.69
N SER A 22 6.48 5.84 -0.25
CA SER A 22 5.79 7.07 -0.64
C SER A 22 5.16 7.78 0.56
N LYS A 23 4.51 7.03 1.48
CA LYS A 23 3.84 7.62 2.65
C LYS A 23 4.82 8.19 3.66
N TYR A 24 5.84 7.41 4.03
CA TYR A 24 6.67 7.70 5.18
C TYR A 24 7.98 8.39 4.82
N ALA A 25 8.62 8.01 3.72
CA ALA A 25 9.87 8.63 3.26
C ALA A 25 9.59 9.87 2.39
N ASP A 26 8.63 9.79 1.47
CA ASP A 26 8.34 10.89 0.54
C ASP A 26 7.20 11.80 1.01
N HIS A 27 6.65 11.54 2.20
CA HIS A 27 5.58 12.32 2.83
C HIS A 27 4.32 12.49 1.94
N LEU A 28 4.02 11.50 1.10
CA LEU A 28 2.87 11.51 0.21
C LEU A 28 1.65 10.88 0.92
N PRO A 29 0.67 11.67 1.40
CA PRO A 29 -0.45 11.16 2.17
C PRO A 29 -1.34 10.22 1.34
N LEU A 30 -2.02 9.27 1.99
CA LEU A 30 -2.76 8.20 1.30
C LEU A 30 -3.88 8.70 0.36
N TYR A 31 -4.51 9.84 0.66
CA TYR A 31 -5.51 10.41 -0.27
C TYR A 31 -4.87 10.88 -1.58
N ARG A 32 -3.64 11.40 -1.54
CA ARG A 32 -2.87 11.78 -2.73
C ARG A 32 -2.43 10.56 -3.52
N GLN A 33 -2.01 9.50 -2.83
CA GLN A 33 -1.65 8.23 -3.47
C GLN A 33 -2.86 7.61 -4.20
N SER A 34 -4.04 7.58 -3.55
CA SER A 34 -5.29 7.14 -4.17
C SER A 34 -5.59 7.91 -5.47
N GLN A 35 -5.46 9.24 -5.47
CA GLN A 35 -5.62 10.07 -6.69
C GLN A 35 -4.52 9.87 -7.75
N ILE A 36 -3.33 9.38 -7.37
CA ILE A 36 -2.28 9.01 -8.33
C ILE A 36 -2.66 7.71 -9.01
N PHE A 37 -3.05 6.70 -8.24
CA PHE A 37 -3.50 5.41 -8.79
C PHE A 37 -4.74 5.56 -9.67
N ASP A 38 -5.69 6.43 -9.30
CA ASP A 38 -6.87 6.72 -10.12
C ASP A 38 -6.50 7.27 -11.51
N ARG A 39 -5.47 8.13 -11.59
CA ARG A 39 -4.94 8.62 -12.88
C ARG A 39 -4.32 7.52 -13.75
N GLU A 40 -3.90 6.42 -13.13
CA GLU A 40 -3.39 5.22 -13.81
C GLU A 40 -4.50 4.20 -14.08
N GLY A 41 -5.77 4.54 -13.80
CA GLY A 41 -6.93 3.65 -13.97
C GLY A 41 -7.09 2.61 -12.86
N LEU A 42 -6.40 2.80 -11.73
CA LEU A 42 -6.47 1.93 -10.56
C LEU A 42 -7.35 2.58 -9.50
N ASP A 43 -8.62 2.15 -9.43
CA ASP A 43 -9.55 2.56 -8.38
C ASP A 43 -9.15 1.91 -7.05
N LEU A 44 -8.39 2.66 -6.25
CA LEU A 44 -7.94 2.27 -4.92
C LEU A 44 -8.40 3.30 -3.89
N ASP A 45 -9.40 2.92 -3.11
CA ASP A 45 -9.88 3.78 -2.02
C ASP A 45 -8.81 3.98 -0.94
N ARG A 46 -8.84 5.16 -0.31
CA ARG A 46 -7.94 5.51 0.79
C ARG A 46 -8.00 4.50 1.94
N SER A 47 -9.16 3.94 2.26
CA SER A 47 -9.33 2.90 3.29
C SER A 47 -8.58 1.62 2.94
N THR A 48 -8.61 1.21 1.66
CA THR A 48 -7.85 0.06 1.17
C THR A 48 -6.34 0.26 1.37
N LEU A 49 -5.83 1.45 1.03
CA LEU A 49 -4.43 1.80 1.28
C LEU A 49 -4.09 1.83 2.77
N ALA A 50 -5.00 2.34 3.62
CA ALA A 50 -4.80 2.39 5.07
C ALA A 50 -4.71 0.98 5.67
N ASP A 51 -5.61 0.07 5.25
CA ASP A 51 -5.58 -1.34 5.66
C ASP A 51 -4.28 -2.03 5.27
N TRP A 52 -3.76 -1.75 4.07
CA TRP A 52 -2.49 -2.30 3.62
C TRP A 52 -1.31 -1.77 4.45
N VAL A 53 -1.30 -0.48 4.77
CA VAL A 53 -0.28 0.09 5.65
C VAL A 53 -0.32 -0.58 7.02
N GLY A 54 -1.50 -0.72 7.63
CA GLY A 54 -1.64 -1.35 8.95
C GLY A 54 -1.16 -2.80 8.96
N LYS A 55 -1.58 -3.61 7.99
CA LYS A 55 -1.16 -5.01 7.88
C LYS A 55 0.33 -5.15 7.61
N THR A 56 0.89 -4.29 6.77
CA THR A 56 2.33 -4.36 6.45
C THR A 56 3.17 -3.88 7.64
N ALA A 57 2.72 -2.87 8.38
CA ALA A 57 3.39 -2.44 9.61
C ALA A 57 3.47 -3.58 10.64
N ALA A 58 2.38 -4.33 10.84
CA ALA A 58 2.37 -5.49 11.73
C ALA A 58 3.35 -6.60 11.30
N LEU A 59 3.57 -6.78 9.99
CA LEU A 59 4.55 -7.73 9.46
C LEU A 59 6.01 -7.28 9.62
N LEU A 60 6.22 -5.99 9.85
CA LEU A 60 7.54 -5.37 10.02
C LEU A 60 7.87 -5.14 11.51
N GLU A 61 7.00 -5.56 12.43
CA GLU A 61 7.30 -5.54 13.86
C GLU A 61 8.52 -6.43 14.18
N PRO A 62 9.44 -6.00 15.05
CA PRO A 62 10.69 -6.71 15.36
C PRO A 62 10.50 -8.08 16.02
#